data_AF-G5DYL1-F1
#
_entry.id   AF-G5DYL1-F1
#
_cell.length_a   1.000
_cell.length_b   1.000
_cell.length_c   1.000
_cell.angle_alpha   90.00
_cell.angle_beta   90.00
_cell.angle_gamma   90.00
#
_symmetry.space_group_name_H-M   'P 1'
#
loop_
_entity.id
_entity.type
_entity.pdbx_description
1 polymer ?
#
loop_
_entity_poly.entity_id
_entity_poly.type
_entity_poly.pdbx_seq_one_letter_code
_entity_poly.pdbx_strand_id
1 'polypeptide(L)'
;SVSELSVPKILFAGGMAGIFNWAVAIPPDVLKSRFQTAPAGKYPNGFRDVLRELVREEGIRSLYKGFTPVMLRAFPANAACFLGFEVAMKFLNW
;
A
#
# COMPACT_ATOMS: atom_id res chain seq x y z
N SER A 1 22.28 7.93 19.32
CA SER A 1 20.94 8.49 19.01
C SER A 1 19.98 7.47 18.40
N VAL A 2 20.43 6.45 17.64
CA VAL A 2 19.56 5.38 17.10
C VAL A 2 19.42 4.15 18.01
N SER A 3 20.19 4.09 19.11
CA SER A 3 20.32 2.95 20.00
C SER A 3 19.29 2.87 21.14
N GLU A 4 18.38 3.86 21.28
CA GLU A 4 17.38 3.89 22.36
C GLU A 4 15.92 3.73 21.90
N LEU A 5 15.67 3.61 20.59
CA LEU A 5 14.30 3.35 20.13
C LEU A 5 13.97 1.87 20.32
N SER A 6 13.13 1.61 21.31
CA SER A 6 12.50 0.31 21.51
C SER A 6 11.91 -0.21 20.19
N VAL A 7 12.26 -1.44 19.84
CA VAL A 7 11.80 -2.18 18.66
C VAL A 7 10.32 -1.96 18.31
N PRO A 8 9.37 -2.00 19.27
CA PRO A 8 7.96 -1.79 18.98
C PRO A 8 7.66 -0.40 18.45
N LYS A 9 8.40 0.65 18.88
CA LYS A 9 8.24 2.01 18.37
C LYS A 9 8.73 2.14 16.94
N ILE A 10 9.86 1.51 16.61
CA ILE A 10 10.40 1.50 15.23
C ILE A 10 9.42 0.78 14.30
N LEU A 11 8.90 -0.37 14.75
CA LEU A 11 7.95 -1.15 13.97
C LEU A 11 6.60 -0.44 13.81
N PHE A 12 6.10 0.22 14.85
CA PHE A 12 4.88 1.01 14.76
C PHE A 12 5.06 2.22 13.83
N ALA A 13 6.17 2.94 13.96
CA ALA A 13 6.50 4.06 13.08
C ALA A 13 6.66 3.60 11.61
N GLY A 14 7.37 2.49 11.37
CA GLY A 14 7.54 1.90 10.04
C GLY A 14 6.23 1.38 9.46
N GLY A 15 5.40 0.75 10.29
CA GLY A 15 4.05 0.30 9.91
C GLY A 15 3.17 1.47 9.48
N MET A 16 3.07 2.51 10.30
CA MET A 16 2.32 3.73 9.98
C MET A 16 2.84 4.41 8.71
N ALA A 17 4.16 4.58 8.58
CA ALA A 17 4.78 5.12 7.38
C ALA A 17 4.43 4.28 6.13
N GLY A 18 4.41 2.95 6.26
CA GLY A 18 3.96 2.04 5.20
C GLY A 18 2.50 2.27 4.81
N ILE A 19 1.59 2.43 5.77
CA ILE A 19 0.17 2.71 5.51
C ILE A 19 0.00 4.02 4.73
N PHE A 20 0.68 5.09 5.16
CA PHE A 20 0.66 6.37 4.45
C PHE A 20 1.23 6.26 3.04
N ASN A 21 2.34 5.53 2.87
CA ASN A 21 2.92 5.29 1.55
C ASN A 21 1.91 4.57 0.62
N TRP A 22 1.24 3.52 1.12
CA TRP A 22 0.22 2.81 0.35
C TRP A 22 -1.02 3.68 0.08
N ALA A 23 -1.43 4.54 1.00
CA ALA A 23 -2.54 5.47 0.77
C ALA A 23 -2.28 6.42 -0.41
N VAL A 24 -1.02 6.85 -0.60
CA VAL A 24 -0.62 7.71 -1.73
C VAL A 24 -0.34 6.91 -3.00
N ALA A 25 0.15 5.67 -2.89
CA ALA A 25 0.51 4.82 -4.03
C ALA A 25 -0.69 4.13 -4.72
N ILE A 26 -1.79 3.87 -3.99
CA ILE A 26 -2.95 3.16 -4.55
C ILE A 26 -3.67 3.91 -5.68
N PRO A 27 -3.94 5.22 -5.58
CA PRO A 27 -4.60 5.96 -6.67
C PRO A 27 -3.89 5.84 -8.04
N PRO A 28 -2.56 6.05 -8.17
CA PRO A 28 -1.87 5.86 -9.43
C PRO A 28 -1.83 4.40 -9.89
N ASP A 29 -1.73 3.42 -8.97
CA ASP A 29 -1.78 1.99 -9.30
C ASP A 29 -3.14 1.57 -9.89
N VAL A 30 -4.24 2.07 -9.32
CA VAL A 30 -5.60 1.85 -9.85
C VAL A 30 -5.73 2.47 -11.24
N LEU A 31 -5.24 3.70 -11.41
CA LEU A 31 -5.27 4.40 -12.70
C LEU A 31 -4.50 3.63 -13.79
N LYS A 32 -3.32 3.14 -13.44
CA LYS A 32 -2.48 2.31 -14.32
C LYS A 32 -3.15 0.98 -14.67
N SER A 33 -3.68 0.29 -13.68
CA SER A 33 -4.36 -1.00 -13.88
C SER A 33 -5.57 -0.86 -14.81
N ARG A 34 -6.37 0.21 -14.65
CA ARG A 34 -7.52 0.52 -15.52
C ARG A 34 -7.09 0.91 -16.93
N PHE A 35 -6.02 1.69 -17.08
CA PHE A 35 -5.48 2.03 -18.38
C PHE A 35 -4.95 0.79 -19.13
N GLN A 36 -4.23 -0.10 -18.44
CA GLN A 36 -3.65 -1.31 -19.02
C GLN A 36 -4.67 -2.41 -19.34
N THR A 37 -5.78 -2.47 -18.60
CA THR A 37 -6.87 -3.44 -18.85
C THR A 37 -7.87 -2.97 -19.89
N ALA A 38 -7.82 -1.69 -20.27
CA ALA A 38 -8.75 -1.15 -21.25
C ALA A 38 -8.35 -1.52 -22.69
N PRO A 39 -9.35 -1.71 -23.57
CA PRO A 39 -9.11 -2.00 -24.97
C PRO A 39 -8.37 -0.86 -25.66
N ALA A 40 -7.51 -1.21 -26.62
CA ALA A 40 -6.70 -0.26 -27.37
C ALA A 40 -7.59 0.81 -28.02
N GLY A 41 -7.30 2.08 -27.75
CA GLY A 41 -8.06 3.23 -28.26
C GLY A 41 -9.18 3.74 -27.36
N LYS A 42 -9.50 3.07 -26.23
CA LYS A 42 -10.54 3.56 -25.29
C LYS A 42 -10.18 4.88 -24.59
N TYR A 43 -8.88 5.13 -24.38
CA TYR A 43 -8.38 6.31 -23.67
C TYR A 43 -7.44 7.17 -24.55
N PRO A 44 -7.99 7.94 -25.50
CA PRO A 44 -7.20 8.75 -26.43
C PRO A 44 -6.42 9.88 -25.72
N ASN A 45 -6.92 10.42 -24.60
CA ASN A 45 -6.21 11.44 -23.80
C ASN A 45 -5.42 10.83 -22.62
N GLY A 46 -5.19 9.52 -22.64
CA GLY A 46 -4.40 8.81 -21.62
C GLY A 46 -5.06 8.78 -20.24
N PHE A 47 -4.26 8.92 -19.19
CA PHE A 47 -4.69 8.82 -17.79
C PHE A 47 -5.80 9.80 -17.38
N ARG A 48 -5.93 10.96 -18.06
CA ARG A 48 -6.96 11.96 -17.75
C ARG A 48 -8.36 11.46 -18.07
N ASP A 49 -8.52 10.71 -19.17
CA ASP A 49 -9.82 10.13 -19.53
C ASP A 49 -10.20 9.01 -18.56
N VAL A 50 -9.22 8.19 -18.16
CA VAL A 50 -9.41 7.16 -17.13
C VAL A 50 -9.88 7.80 -15.82
N LEU A 51 -9.22 8.88 -15.38
CA LEU A 51 -9.55 9.57 -14.12
C LEU A 51 -10.96 10.19 -14.19
N ARG A 52 -11.33 10.79 -15.33
CA ARG A 52 -12.65 11.36 -15.55
C ARG A 52 -13.74 10.29 -15.58
N GLU A 53 -13.53 9.18 -16.29
CA GLU A 53 -14.47 8.04 -16.32
C GLU A 53 -14.62 7.44 -14.92
N LEU A 54 -13.51 7.18 -14.22
CA LEU A 54 -13.51 6.57 -12.89
C LEU A 54 -14.26 7.43 -11.87
N VAL A 55 -14.04 8.75 -11.87
CA VAL A 55 -14.72 9.69 -10.96
C VAL A 55 -16.19 9.86 -11.33
N ARG A 56 -16.55 9.82 -12.62
CA ARG A 56 -17.93 9.99 -13.08
C ARG A 56 -18.79 8.74 -12.88
N GLU A 57 -18.23 7.55 -13.12
CA GLU A 57 -18.97 6.28 -13.02
C GLU A 57 -18.96 5.69 -11.62
N GLU A 58 -17.80 5.65 -10.97
CA GLU A 58 -17.65 4.97 -9.68
C GLU A 58 -17.32 5.93 -8.51
N GLY A 59 -17.11 7.22 -8.78
CA GLY A 59 -16.82 8.24 -7.76
C GLY A 59 -15.37 8.25 -7.25
N ILE A 60 -15.04 9.26 -6.43
CA ILE A 60 -13.68 9.48 -5.88
C ILE A 60 -13.20 8.33 -4.99
N ARG A 61 -14.13 7.62 -4.32
CA ARG A 61 -13.79 6.44 -3.50
C ARG A 61 -13.20 5.29 -4.32
N SER A 62 -13.46 5.25 -5.62
CA SER A 62 -12.96 4.18 -6.48
C SER A 62 -11.48 4.28 -6.82
N LEU A 63 -10.85 5.42 -6.53
CA LEU A 63 -9.39 5.54 -6.52
C LEU A 63 -8.74 4.74 -5.37
N TYR A 64 -9.49 4.38 -4.34
CA TYR A 64 -9.04 3.55 -3.22
C TYR A 64 -9.58 2.11 -3.29
N LYS A 65 -10.24 1.72 -4.39
CA LYS A 65 -10.72 0.35 -4.63
C LYS A 65 -9.50 -0.56 -4.78
N GLY A 66 -9.11 -1.22 -3.69
CA GLY A 66 -7.85 -1.97 -3.59
C GLY A 66 -7.10 -1.76 -2.27
N PHE A 67 -7.48 -0.75 -1.48
CA PHE A 67 -6.89 -0.49 -0.16
C PHE A 67 -7.04 -1.68 0.78
N THR A 68 -8.22 -2.29 0.85
CA THR A 68 -8.48 -3.46 1.68
C THR A 68 -7.60 -4.67 1.34
N PRO A 69 -7.52 -5.16 0.08
CA PRO A 69 -6.63 -6.28 -0.25
C PRO A 69 -5.14 -5.95 -0.08
N VAL A 70 -4.72 -4.69 -0.32
CA VAL A 70 -3.33 -4.27 -0.06
C VAL A 70 -3.01 -4.30 1.43
N MET A 71 -3.90 -3.79 2.28
CA MET A 71 -3.76 -3.86 3.74
C MET A 71 -3.80 -5.31 4.23
N LEU A 72 -4.71 -6.12 3.71
CA LEU A 72 -4.83 -7.54 4.04
C LEU A 72 -3.58 -8.34 3.64
N ARG A 73 -2.87 -7.94 2.57
CA ARG A 73 -1.57 -8.51 2.19
C ARG A 73 -0.42 -7.99 3.05
N ALA A 74 -0.43 -6.70 3.38
CA ALA A 74 0.62 -6.07 4.18
C ALA A 74 0.62 -6.56 5.63
N PHE A 75 -0.55 -6.91 6.17
CA PHE A 75 -0.69 -7.35 7.56
C PHE A 75 0.03 -8.70 7.84
N PRO A 76 -0.14 -9.78 7.07
CA PRO A 76 0.64 -11.01 7.20
C PRO A 76 2.13 -10.81 6.98
N ALA A 77 2.52 -9.99 5.99
CA ALA A 77 3.93 -9.72 5.70
C ALA A 77 4.61 -9.02 6.89
N ASN A 78 3.95 -8.02 7.48
CA ASN A 78 4.45 -7.35 8.69
C ASN A 78 4.40 -8.27 9.91
N ALA A 79 3.36 -9.09 10.06
CA ALA A 79 3.26 -10.07 11.15
C ALA A 79 4.39 -11.11 11.09
N ALA A 80 4.72 -11.62 9.91
CA ALA A 80 5.85 -12.54 9.71
C ALA A 80 7.20 -11.87 10.03
N CYS A 81 7.37 -10.60 9.65
CA CYS A 81 8.55 -9.80 10.00
C CYS A 81 8.69 -9.62 11.51
N PHE A 82 7.58 -9.33 12.21
CA PHE A 82 7.53 -9.25 13.67
C PHE A 82 7.92 -10.59 14.32
N LEU A 83 7.38 -11.70 13.83
CA LEU A 83 7.64 -13.03 14.35
C LEU A 83 9.11 -13.42 14.17
N GLY A 84 9.68 -13.14 12.98
CA GLY A 84 11.10 -13.35 12.70
C GLY A 84 12.01 -12.47 13.57
N PHE A 85 11.66 -11.20 13.76
CA PHE A 85 12.41 -10.28 14.61
C PHE A 85 12.39 -10.71 16.09
N GLU A 86 11.22 -11.10 16.60
CA GLU A 86 11.07 -11.55 17.99
C GLU A 86 11.84 -12.85 18.24
N VAL A 87 11.80 -13.79 17.30
CA VAL A 87 12.60 -15.03 17.36
C VAL A 87 14.09 -14.72 17.29
N ALA A 88 14.53 -13.86 16.37
CA ALA A 88 15.93 -13.48 16.24
C ALA A 88 16.45 -12.78 17.51
N MET A 89 15.69 -11.85 18.09
CA MET A 89 16.03 -11.21 19.34
C MET A 89 16.09 -12.20 20.50
N LYS A 90 15.15 -13.15 20.61
CA LYS A 90 15.21 -14.21 21.62
C LYS A 90 16.45 -15.10 21.47
N PHE A 91 16.87 -15.35 20.24
CA PHE A 91 18.05 -16.17 19.95
C PHE A 91 19.36 -15.41 20.22
N LEU A 92 19.38 -14.10 19.96
CA LEU A 92 20.55 -13.23 20.15
C LEU A 92 20.72 -12.76 21.61
N ASN A 93 19.63 -12.68 22.39
CA ASN A 93 19.65 -12.40 23.83
C ASN A 93 19.85 -13.65 24.70
N TRP A 94 20.27 -14.77 24.09
CA TRP A 94 20.77 -15.92 24.82
C TRP A 94 22.26 -15.76 25.12
#